data_AF-A0A6P4JN65-F1
#
_entry.id   AF-A0A6P4JN65-F1
#
_cell.length_a   1.000
_cell.length_b   1.000
_cell.length_c   1.000
_cell.angle_alpha   90.00
_cell.angle_beta   90.00
_cell.angle_gamma   90.00
#
_symmetry.space_group_name_H-M   'P 1'
#
loop_
_entity.id
_entity.type
_entity.pdbx_description
1 polymer ?
#
loop_
_entity_poly.entity_id
_entity_poly.type
_entity_poly.pdbx_seq_one_letter_code
_entity_poly.pdbx_strand_id
1 'polypeptide(L)'
;MDPIDTTKRKPRRTFGTPSYTYRNRFAYALLAAGTVLFGIWSLTPIQRISNEKLSAALAQTEQERDRKALFEFPAPRTARFIKEAIEESEEQRVK
;
A
#
# COMPACT_ATOMS: atom_id res chain seq x y z
N MET A 1 44.62 16.36 15.02
CA MET A 1 43.47 15.46 15.19
C MET A 1 44.04 14.09 15.53
N ASP A 2 44.01 13.70 16.80
CA ASP A 2 44.56 12.42 17.22
C ASP A 2 43.75 11.25 16.62
N PRO A 3 44.42 10.18 16.16
CA PRO A 3 43.74 9.02 15.59
C PRO A 3 42.93 8.31 16.68
N ILE A 4 41.60 8.33 16.53
CA ILE A 4 40.68 7.70 17.47
C ILE A 4 40.85 6.18 17.38
N ASP A 5 41.34 5.57 18.46
CA ASP A 5 41.47 4.12 18.61
C ASP A 5 40.07 3.45 18.60
N THR A 6 39.72 2.83 17.48
CA THR A 6 38.41 2.23 17.24
C THR A 6 38.20 0.93 18.01
N THR A 7 39.26 0.32 18.55
CA THR A 7 39.20 -0.96 19.28
C THR A 7 38.61 -0.81 20.68
N LYS A 8 38.71 0.39 21.28
CA LYS A 8 38.18 0.71 22.63
C LYS A 8 36.77 1.31 22.60
N ARG A 9 36.19 1.49 21.41
CA ARG A 9 34.87 2.09 21.26
C ARG A 9 33.80 1.10 21.72
N LYS A 10 33.24 1.31 22.91
CA LYS A 10 32.09 0.52 23.39
C LYS A 10 30.98 0.53 22.31
N PRO A 11 30.53 -0.63 21.80
CA PRO A 11 29.51 -0.64 20.77
C PRO A 11 28.22 -0.08 21.36
N ARG A 12 27.58 0.86 20.65
CA ARG A 12 26.46 1.68 21.16
C ARG A 12 25.22 0.86 21.58
N ARG A 13 25.16 -0.41 21.22
CA ARG A 13 24.01 -1.31 21.35
C ARG A 13 24.36 -2.68 21.97
N THR A 14 25.42 -2.77 22.78
CA THR A 14 25.70 -4.02 23.50
C THR A 14 24.70 -4.26 24.63
N PHE A 15 24.33 -5.53 24.81
CA PHE A 15 23.53 -6.00 25.95
C PHE A 15 24.18 -5.56 27.27
N GLY A 16 23.39 -5.00 28.19
CA GLY A 16 23.87 -4.54 29.51
C GLY A 16 24.18 -3.05 29.63
N THR A 17 24.16 -2.27 28.55
CA THR A 17 24.22 -0.79 28.68
C THR A 17 22.84 -0.20 29.02
N PRO A 18 22.77 0.90 29.78
CA PRO A 18 21.49 1.57 30.06
C PRO A 18 20.77 1.99 28.77
N SER A 19 21.50 2.45 27.74
CA SER A 19 20.92 2.81 26.46
C SER A 19 20.25 1.64 25.73
N TYR A 20 20.76 0.42 25.90
CA TYR A 20 20.15 -0.80 25.35
C TYR A 20 18.83 -1.13 26.06
N THR A 21 18.81 -1.05 27.39
CA THR A 21 17.61 -1.38 28.18
C THR A 21 16.48 -0.37 28.00
N TYR A 22 16.78 0.93 28.03
CA TYR A 22 15.74 1.97 27.85
C TYR A 22 15.08 1.91 26.48
N ARG A 23 15.85 1.74 25.40
CA ARG A 23 15.29 1.69 24.04
C ARG A 23 14.44 0.46 23.82
N ASN A 24 14.90 -0.69 24.30
CA ASN A 24 14.14 -1.93 24.17
C ASN A 24 12.86 -1.89 25.01
N ARG A 25 12.92 -1.38 26.25
CA ARG A 25 11.72 -1.19 27.09
C ARG A 25 10.71 -0.24 26.45
N PHE A 26 11.19 0.86 25.86
CA PHE A 26 10.33 1.79 25.13
C PHE A 26 9.67 1.12 23.91
N ALA A 27 10.46 0.35 23.13
CA ALA A 27 9.93 -0.42 22.01
C ALA A 27 8.89 -1.45 22.46
N TYR A 28 9.15 -2.21 23.52
CA TYR A 28 8.20 -3.16 24.09
C TYR A 28 6.93 -2.47 24.62
N ALA A 29 7.06 -1.30 25.24
CA ALA A 29 5.91 -0.53 25.70
C ALA A 29 5.04 -0.05 24.53
N LEU A 30 5.65 0.43 23.45
CA LEU A 30 4.92 0.81 22.23
C LEU A 30 4.23 -0.39 21.59
N LEU A 31 4.91 -1.53 21.50
CA LEU A 31 4.32 -2.74 20.95
C LEU A 31 3.13 -3.20 21.80
N ALA A 32 3.28 -3.24 23.13
CA ALA A 32 2.20 -3.64 24.04
C ALA A 32 1.01 -2.67 23.99
N ALA A 33 1.25 -1.36 23.96
CA ALA A 33 0.19 -0.37 23.84
C ALA A 33 -0.53 -0.49 22.47
N GLY A 34 0.25 -0.65 21.39
CA GLY A 34 -0.28 -0.83 20.04
C GLY A 34 -1.12 -2.09 19.91
N THR A 35 -0.70 -3.21 20.48
CA THR A 35 -1.47 -4.46 20.43
C THR A 35 -2.75 -4.39 21.24
N VAL A 36 -2.75 -3.72 22.40
CA VAL A 36 -3.98 -3.53 23.19
C VAL A 36 -4.97 -2.63 22.45
N LEU A 37 -4.52 -1.50 21.90
CA LEU A 37 -5.37 -0.60 21.13
C LEU A 37 -5.92 -1.28 19.88
N PHE A 38 -5.09 -2.04 19.16
CA PHE A 38 -5.50 -2.82 18.01
C PHE A 38 -6.51 -3.91 18.39
N GLY A 39 -6.28 -4.61 19.51
CA GLY A 39 -7.21 -5.60 20.04
C GLY A 39 -8.58 -5.00 20.33
N ILE A 40 -8.63 -3.88 21.06
CA ILE A 40 -9.88 -3.15 21.35
C ILE A 40 -10.58 -2.72 20.06
N TRP A 41 -9.84 -2.21 19.08
CA TRP A 41 -10.40 -1.84 17.78
C TRP A 41 -11.01 -3.04 17.05
N SER A 42 -10.32 -4.18 17.05
CA SER A 42 -10.74 -5.39 16.32
C SER A 42 -11.89 -6.17 16.98
N LEU A 43 -11.96 -6.18 18.31
CA LEU A 43 -12.99 -6.89 19.07
C LEU A 43 -14.30 -6.12 19.15
N THR A 44 -14.27 -4.81 18.91
CA THR A 44 -15.46 -3.96 18.95
C THR A 44 -16.11 -3.84 17.56
N PRO A 45 -17.44 -3.69 17.47
CA PRO A 45 -18.14 -3.47 16.20
C PRO A 45 -17.76 -2.14 15.52
N ILE A 46 -16.92 -1.31 16.15
CA ILE A 46 -16.39 -0.05 15.63
C ILE A 46 -15.63 -0.27 14.33
N GLN A 47 -14.89 -1.37 14.19
CA GLN A 47 -14.20 -1.70 12.93
C GLN A 47 -15.19 -1.92 11.79
N ARG A 48 -16.34 -2.56 12.06
CA ARG A 48 -17.37 -2.80 11.03
C ARG A 48 -18.04 -1.49 10.60
N ILE A 49 -18.42 -0.66 11.55
CA ILE A 49 -19.06 0.64 11.28
C ILE A 49 -18.09 1.58 10.54
N SER A 50 -16.82 1.61 10.94
CA SER A 50 -15.81 2.42 10.24
C SER A 50 -15.54 1.90 8.84
N ASN A 51 -15.47 0.59 8.63
CA ASN A 51 -15.34 0.00 7.29
C ASN A 51 -16.55 0.29 6.41
N GLU A 52 -17.77 0.20 6.94
CA GLU A 52 -19.00 0.54 6.20
C GLU A 52 -18.96 2.03 5.78
N LYS A 53 -18.60 2.93 6.69
CA LYS A 53 -18.44 4.37 6.38
C LYS A 53 -17.33 4.65 5.38
N LEU A 54 -16.17 3.99 5.51
CA LEU A 54 -15.06 4.12 4.56
C LEU A 54 -15.45 3.57 3.19
N SER A 55 -16.14 2.43 3.13
CA SER A 55 -16.61 1.86 1.89
C SER A 55 -17.63 2.78 1.20
N ALA A 56 -18.51 3.43 1.96
CA ALA A 56 -19.43 4.42 1.43
C ALA A 56 -18.71 5.69 0.94
N ALA A 57 -17.66 6.13 1.62
CA ALA A 57 -16.87 7.30 1.20
C ALA A 57 -15.97 7.01 -0.01
N LEU A 58 -15.53 5.76 -0.17
CA LEU A 58 -14.70 5.30 -1.30
C LEU A 58 -15.51 4.74 -2.46
N ALA A 59 -16.81 4.48 -2.26
CA ALA A 59 -17.70 4.07 -3.31
C ALA A 59 -17.80 5.21 -4.34
N GLN A 60 -17.11 5.03 -5.47
CA GLN A 60 -17.23 5.93 -6.61
C GLN A 60 -18.69 6.00 -7.01
N THR A 61 -19.25 7.21 -6.99
CA THR A 61 -20.61 7.45 -7.46
C THR A 61 -20.73 7.04 -8.93
N GLU A 62 -21.91 6.63 -9.38
CA GLU A 62 -22.13 6.26 -10.78
C GLU A 62 -21.69 7.38 -11.74
N GLN A 63 -21.86 8.62 -11.31
CA GLN A 63 -21.45 9.82 -12.04
C GLN A 63 -19.92 9.97 -12.16
N GLU A 64 -19.15 9.55 -11.15
CA GLU A 64 -17.68 9.49 -11.24
C GLU A 64 -17.21 8.34 -12.13
N ARG A 65 -17.91 7.20 -12.13
CA ARG A 65 -17.64 6.09 -13.04
C ARG A 65 -17.93 6.47 -14.49
N ASP A 66 -19.05 7.12 -14.76
CA ASP A 66 -19.41 7.62 -16.09
C ASP A 66 -18.39 8.66 -16.57
N ARG A 67 -17.98 9.59 -15.71
CA ARG A 67 -16.91 10.54 -16.05
C ARG A 67 -15.62 9.82 -16.36
N LYS A 68 -15.24 8.82 -15.57
CA LYS A 68 -14.03 8.02 -15.84
C LYS A 68 -14.14 7.26 -17.16
N ALA A 69 -15.29 6.65 -17.45
CA ALA A 69 -15.54 5.95 -18.71
C ALA A 69 -15.50 6.89 -19.93
N LEU A 70 -15.97 8.14 -19.79
CA LEU A 70 -15.87 9.16 -20.83
C LEU A 70 -14.43 9.60 -21.14
N PHE A 71 -13.53 9.52 -20.15
CA PHE A 71 -12.10 9.84 -20.31
C PHE A 71 -11.20 8.61 -20.44
N GLU A 72 -11.76 7.41 -20.39
CA GLU A 72 -11.05 6.17 -20.64
C GLU A 72 -10.93 6.01 -22.15
N PHE A 73 -9.92 6.68 -22.73
CA PHE A 73 -9.54 6.41 -24.11
C PHE A 73 -9.25 4.91 -24.21
N PRO A 74 -9.95 4.17 -25.09
CA PRO A 74 -9.69 2.75 -25.23
C PRO A 74 -8.21 2.57 -25.50
N ALA A 75 -7.57 1.67 -24.75
CA ALA A 75 -6.16 1.37 -24.92
C ALA A 75 -5.86 1.17 -26.41
N PRO A 76 -4.73 1.70 -26.93
CA PRO A 76 -4.43 1.61 -28.35
C PRO A 76 -4.55 0.15 -28.79
N ARG A 77 -5.41 -0.11 -29.78
CA ARG A 77 -5.68 -1.48 -30.24
C ARG A 77 -4.36 -2.14 -30.58
N THR A 78 -4.16 -3.35 -30.08
CA THR A 78 -2.96 -4.13 -30.36
C THR A 78 -2.82 -4.36 -31.87
N ALA A 79 -1.60 -4.35 -32.37
CA ALA A 79 -1.33 -4.46 -33.82
C ALA A 79 -1.95 -5.72 -34.45
N ARG A 80 -2.17 -6.79 -33.67
CA ARG A 80 -2.87 -8.00 -34.12
C ARG A 80 -4.33 -7.72 -34.49
N PHE A 81 -5.06 -6.99 -33.64
CA PHE A 81 -6.46 -6.65 -33.87
C PHE A 81 -6.64 -5.73 -35.09
N ILE A 82 -5.67 -4.85 -35.35
CA ILE A 82 -5.67 -4.00 -36.54
C ILE A 82 -5.44 -4.84 -37.79
N LYS A 83 -4.54 -5.83 -37.75
CA LYS A 83 -4.29 -6.73 -38.88
C LYS A 83 -5.50 -7.61 -39.20
N GLU A 84 -6.10 -8.23 -38.19
CA GLU A 84 -7.29 -9.07 -38.36
C GLU A 84 -8.47 -8.26 -38.92
N ALA A 85 -8.68 -7.02 -38.45
CA ALA A 85 -9.73 -6.15 -38.99
C ALA A 85 -9.46 -5.71 -40.44
N ILE A 86 -8.20 -5.54 -40.83
CA ILE A 86 -7.84 -5.23 -42.23
C ILE A 86 -8.08 -6.46 -43.11
N GLU A 87 -7.60 -7.64 -42.71
CA GLU A 87 -7.81 -8.89 -43.45
C GLU A 87 -9.31 -9.21 -43.62
N GLU A 88 -10.12 -9.06 -42.57
CA GLU A 88 -11.57 -9.26 -42.65
C GLU A 88 -12.24 -8.25 -43.60
N SER A 89 -11.77 -7.00 -43.63
CA SER A 89 -12.27 -5.98 -44.56
C SER A 89 -11.89 -6.26 -46.02
N GLU A 90 -10.73 -6.89 -46.26
CA GLU A 90 -10.28 -7.29 -47.58
C GLU A 90 -11.03 -8.52 -48.07
N GLU A 91 -11.29 -9.50 -47.20
CA GLU A 91 -12.12 -10.67 -47.52
C GLU A 91 -13.57 -10.28 -47.85
N GLN A 92 -14.14 -9.29 -47.16
CA GLN A 92 -15.47 -8.76 -47.47
C GLN A 92 -15.52 -7.94 -48.76
N ARG A 93 -14.39 -7.40 -49.23
CA ARG A 93 -14.29 -6.68 -50.52
C ARG A 93 -14.14 -7.61 -51.72
N VAL A 94 -13.63 -8.82 -51.51
CA VAL A 94 -13.37 -9.81 -52.57
C VAL A 94 -14.57 -10.75 -52.77
N LYS A 95 -15.53 -10.78 -51.84
CA LYS A 95 -16.87 -11.35 -52.02
C LYS A 95 -17.82 -10.36 -52.70
#